data_AF-A0AAT9GUR9-F1
#
_entry.id   AF-A0AAT9GUR9-F1
#
_cell.length_a   1.000
_cell.length_b   1.000
_cell.length_c   1.000
_cell.angle_alpha   90.00
_cell.angle_beta   90.00
_cell.angle_gamma   90.00
#
_symmetry.space_group_name_H-M   'P 1'
#
loop_
_entity.id
_entity.type
_entity.pdbx_description
1 polymer ?
#
loop_
_entity_poly.entity_id
_entity_poly.type
_entity_poly.pdbx_seq_one_letter_code
_entity_poly.pdbx_strand_id
1 'polypeptide(L)'
;MAFKKFYEEGKEVDYEIDNPVSLDEIWEPLDEIFNSLKDVNVVDVYYKEVEINENTSYPTVIVDIYNNDGSNPVYLIYVKELDEFSWKELKSKIVQKYKDKLNVCDEDEMYVSFCS
;
A
#
# COMPACT_ATOMS: atom_id res chain seq x y z
N MET A 1 5.83 5.19 -24.88
CA MET A 1 5.65 4.33 -23.69
C MET A 1 4.57 4.97 -22.87
N ALA A 2 3.41 4.34 -22.76
CA ALA A 2 2.27 4.88 -22.04
C ALA A 2 2.04 4.01 -20.82
N PHE A 3 2.53 4.46 -19.66
CA PHE A 3 2.09 3.96 -18.37
C PHE A 3 0.62 4.33 -18.23
N LYS A 4 -0.27 3.35 -18.11
CA LYS A 4 -1.66 3.60 -17.73
C LYS A 4 -1.69 3.89 -16.24
N LYS A 5 -1.60 5.17 -15.92
CA LYS A 5 -1.77 5.74 -14.57
C LYS A 5 -3.07 5.23 -13.94
N PHE A 6 -2.98 4.77 -12.70
CA PHE A 6 -4.14 4.42 -11.89
C PHE A 6 -4.68 5.72 -11.29
N TYR A 7 -5.93 6.08 -11.63
CA TYR A 7 -6.56 7.31 -11.15
C TYR A 7 -7.71 6.95 -10.20
N GLU A 8 -7.56 7.28 -8.92
CA GLU A 8 -8.68 7.64 -8.07
C GLU A 8 -8.41 9.08 -7.57
N GLU A 9 -9.16 10.04 -8.11
CA GLU A 9 -9.32 11.41 -7.59
C GLU A 9 -8.13 12.42 -7.57
N GLY A 10 -7.26 12.40 -8.58
CA GLY A 10 -6.77 13.65 -9.17
C GLY A 10 -5.69 14.48 -8.46
N LYS A 11 -4.93 13.90 -7.52
CA LYS A 11 -3.62 14.45 -7.10
C LYS A 11 -2.60 13.32 -6.87
N GLU A 12 -1.87 12.98 -7.94
CA GLU A 12 -0.71 12.08 -7.94
C GLU A 12 0.48 12.72 -7.20
N VAL A 13 0.87 12.14 -6.06
CA VAL A 13 2.28 12.13 -5.66
C VAL A 13 2.55 10.69 -5.27
N ASP A 14 2.71 9.88 -6.31
CA ASP A 14 2.79 8.42 -6.20
C ASP A 14 4.23 8.03 -5.90
N TYR A 15 4.45 7.31 -4.81
CA TYR A 15 5.58 6.39 -4.77
C TYR A 15 5.13 5.14 -5.51
N GLU A 16 5.34 5.13 -6.81
CA GLU A 16 5.27 3.93 -7.63
C GLU A 16 6.68 3.35 -7.70
N ILE A 17 6.84 2.08 -7.32
CA ILE A 17 8.13 1.40 -7.56
C ILE A 17 8.18 1.01 -9.04
N ASP A 18 9.19 1.48 -9.78
CA ASP A 18 9.33 1.21 -11.22
C ASP A 18 9.44 -0.28 -11.57
N ASN A 19 9.76 -1.15 -10.60
CA ASN A 19 9.92 -2.59 -10.79
C ASN A 19 9.30 -3.38 -9.63
N PRO A 20 8.74 -4.58 -9.88
CA PRO A 20 8.27 -5.46 -8.82
C PRO A 20 9.38 -5.84 -7.84
N VAL A 21 9.06 -5.80 -6.55
CA VAL A 21 9.93 -6.24 -5.46
C VAL A 21 9.53 -7.63 -4.96
N SER A 22 10.44 -8.34 -4.29
CA SER A 22 10.08 -9.55 -3.55
C SER A 22 9.36 -9.24 -2.24
N LEU A 23 8.71 -10.23 -1.65
CA LEU A 23 8.08 -10.10 -0.32
C LEU A 23 9.07 -9.68 0.78
N ASP A 24 10.35 -10.06 0.66
CA ASP A 24 11.37 -9.69 1.64
C ASP A 24 11.83 -8.24 1.49
N GLU A 25 11.72 -7.69 0.28
CA GLU A 25 12.11 -6.30 -0.05
C GLU A 25 10.98 -5.29 0.21
N ILE A 26 9.73 -5.75 0.34
CA ILE A 26 8.56 -4.88 0.52
C ILE A 26 8.62 -4.01 1.79
N TRP A 27 9.44 -4.39 2.77
CA TRP A 27 9.54 -3.69 4.05
C TRP A 27 10.23 -2.33 3.94
N GLU A 28 11.17 -2.16 3.02
CA GLU A 28 11.86 -0.90 2.80
C GLU A 28 10.88 0.21 2.34
N PRO A 29 10.13 0.05 1.24
CA PRO A 29 9.18 1.07 0.81
C PRO A 29 8.04 1.29 1.82
N LEU A 30 7.56 0.22 2.49
CA LEU A 30 6.58 0.38 3.55
C LEU A 30 7.13 1.19 4.74
N ASP A 31 8.37 0.93 5.17
CA ASP A 31 8.99 1.71 6.25
C ASP A 31 9.17 3.18 5.86
N GLU A 32 9.56 3.48 4.62
CA GLU A 32 9.64 4.85 4.11
C GLU A 32 8.27 5.55 4.22
N ILE A 33 7.20 4.92 3.72
CA ILE A 33 5.84 5.46 3.79
C ILE A 33 5.42 5.68 5.25
N PHE A 34 5.45 4.63 6.08
CA PHE A 34 4.98 4.69 7.47
C PHE A 34 5.82 5.58 8.39
N ASN A 35 7.09 5.84 8.08
CA ASN A 35 7.93 6.79 8.83
C ASN A 35 7.74 8.25 8.39
N SER A 36 7.23 8.47 7.17
CA SER A 36 6.96 9.82 6.64
C SER A 36 5.62 10.40 7.11
N LEU A 37 4.75 9.56 7.67
CA LEU A 37 3.41 9.93 8.12
C LEU A 37 3.43 11.04 9.17
N LYS A 38 2.74 12.14 8.85
CA LYS A 38 2.48 13.25 9.75
C LYS A 38 1.03 13.68 9.59
N ASP A 39 0.35 13.93 10.71
CA ASP A 39 -1.02 14.43 10.73
C ASP A 39 -2.00 13.57 9.90
N VAL A 40 -1.90 12.25 10.02
CA VAL A 40 -2.75 11.26 9.34
C VAL A 40 -4.02 10.99 10.15
N ASN A 41 -5.16 10.81 9.47
CA ASN A 41 -6.40 10.33 10.08
C ASN A 41 -6.52 8.81 9.95
N VAL A 42 -6.37 8.30 8.72
CA VAL A 42 -6.52 6.88 8.37
C VAL A 42 -5.44 6.45 7.36
N VAL A 43 -4.93 5.23 7.50
CA VAL A 43 -4.09 4.54 6.51
C VAL A 43 -4.72 3.20 6.18
N ASP A 44 -5.09 2.97 4.94
CA ASP A 44 -5.59 1.69 4.46
C ASP A 44 -4.49 0.95 3.71
N VAL A 45 -4.28 -0.32 4.03
CA VAL A 45 -3.34 -1.19 3.33
C VAL A 45 -4.09 -2.41 2.80
N TYR A 46 -4.05 -2.63 1.50
CA TYR A 46 -4.75 -3.72 0.84
C TYR A 46 -3.98 -4.28 -0.35
N TYR A 47 -4.40 -5.46 -0.79
CA TYR A 47 -3.80 -6.17 -1.90
C TYR A 47 -4.74 -6.22 -3.10
N LYS A 48 -4.22 -5.98 -4.30
CA LYS A 48 -4.95 -6.14 -5.57
C LYS A 48 -4.00 -6.47 -6.72
N GLU A 49 -4.48 -7.24 -7.68
CA GLU A 49 -3.79 -7.38 -8.98
C GLU A 49 -4.06 -6.15 -9.86
N VAL A 50 -2.99 -5.49 -10.32
CA VAL A 50 -3.05 -4.27 -11.13
C VAL A 50 -2.44 -4.53 -12.50
N GLU A 51 -3.19 -4.24 -13.56
CA GLU A 51 -2.71 -4.30 -14.94
C GLU A 51 -1.82 -3.09 -15.24
N ILE A 52 -0.54 -3.33 -15.53
CA ILE A 52 0.44 -2.28 -15.87
C ILE A 52 0.46 -2.04 -17.38
N ASN A 53 0.25 -3.11 -18.15
CA ASN A 53 0.10 -3.07 -19.59
C ASN A 53 -0.73 -4.27 -20.09
N GLU A 54 -1.06 -4.28 -21.37
CA GLU A 54 -1.93 -5.29 -22.01
C GLU A 54 -1.49 -6.75 -21.80
N ASN A 55 -0.23 -6.98 -21.40
CA ASN A 55 0.35 -8.32 -21.22
C ASN A 55 0.95 -8.54 -19.83
N THR A 56 0.79 -7.60 -18.89
CA THR A 56 1.45 -7.69 -17.59
C THR A 56 0.56 -7.11 -16.51
N SER A 57 0.17 -7.97 -15.59
CA SER A 57 -0.44 -7.61 -14.31
C SER A 57 0.52 -7.98 -13.19
N TYR A 58 0.59 -7.14 -12.17
CA TYR A 58 1.35 -7.43 -10.96
C TYR A 58 0.44 -7.53 -9.74
N PRO A 59 0.71 -8.50 -8.85
CA PRO A 59 0.27 -8.39 -7.47
C PRO A 59 0.75 -7.05 -6.89
N THR A 60 -0.14 -6.26 -6.29
CA THR A 60 0.19 -4.91 -5.81
C THR A 60 -0.34 -4.70 -4.40
N VAL A 61 0.53 -4.23 -3.51
CA VAL A 61 0.12 -3.69 -2.21
C VAL A 61 -0.12 -2.20 -2.38
N ILE A 62 -1.31 -1.77 -2.00
CA ILE A 62 -1.78 -0.39 -2.11
C ILE A 62 -1.86 0.18 -0.70
N VAL A 63 -1.32 1.38 -0.51
CA VAL A 63 -1.38 2.12 0.75
C VAL A 63 -2.06 3.46 0.50
N ASP A 64 -3.30 3.59 0.95
CA ASP A 64 -4.06 4.84 0.87
C ASP A 64 -3.91 5.58 2.20
N ILE A 65 -3.55 6.86 2.15
CA ILE A 65 -3.31 7.66 3.35
C ILE A 65 -4.24 8.86 3.30
N TYR A 66 -5.05 9.03 4.33
CA TYR A 66 -6.01 10.12 4.46
C TYR A 66 -5.50 11.10 5.51
N ASN A 67 -4.95 12.25 5.08
CA ASN A 67 -4.38 13.24 5.99
C ASN A 67 -5.44 14.20 6.52
N ASN A 68 -5.20 14.74 7.72
CA ASN A 68 -6.07 15.72 8.37
C ASN A 68 -6.12 17.08 7.64
N ASP A 69 -5.12 17.36 6.80
CA ASP A 69 -5.04 18.59 6.00
C ASP A 69 -5.88 18.52 4.70
N GLY A 70 -6.58 17.41 4.48
CA GLY A 70 -7.40 17.17 3.29
C GLY A 70 -6.61 16.69 2.06
N SER A 71 -5.32 16.34 2.22
CA SER A 71 -4.55 15.62 1.21
C SER A 71 -4.69 14.11 1.39
N ASN A 72 -4.90 13.39 0.29
CA ASN A 72 -5.05 11.92 0.32
C ASN A 72 -4.07 11.28 -0.68
N PRO A 73 -2.81 11.02 -0.31
CA PRO A 73 -1.88 10.31 -1.19
C PRO A 73 -2.15 8.80 -1.23
N VAL A 74 -1.82 8.19 -2.36
CA VAL A 74 -1.90 6.75 -2.61
C VAL A 74 -0.51 6.25 -3.02
N TYR A 75 -0.12 5.09 -2.52
CA TYR A 75 1.17 4.47 -2.83
C TYR A 75 0.98 3.06 -3.38
N LEU A 76 1.72 2.74 -4.46
CA LEU A 76 1.59 1.48 -5.19
C LEU A 76 2.90 0.71 -5.15
N ILE A 77 2.87 -0.47 -4.54
CA ILE A 77 4.03 -1.35 -4.39
C ILE A 77 3.79 -2.65 -5.16
N TYR A 78 4.42 -2.81 -6.31
CA TYR A 78 4.35 -4.06 -7.09
C TYR A 78 5.15 -5.16 -6.42
N VAL A 79 4.54 -6.32 -6.22
CA VAL A 79 5.14 -7.49 -5.57
C VAL A 79 5.18 -8.63 -6.56
N LYS A 80 6.37 -9.23 -6.75
CA LYS A 80 6.61 -10.24 -7.79
C LYS A 80 5.75 -11.50 -7.62
N GLU A 81 5.59 -11.95 -6.39
CA GLU A 81 4.89 -13.20 -6.03
C GLU A 81 4.12 -12.95 -4.72
N LEU A 82 2.85 -12.60 -4.83
CA LEU A 82 1.96 -12.39 -3.70
C LEU A 82 0.58 -12.97 -4.04
N ASP A 83 0.23 -14.06 -3.37
CA ASP A 83 -1.09 -14.67 -3.43
C ASP A 83 -1.92 -14.32 -2.18
N GLU A 84 -3.19 -14.75 -2.15
CA GLU A 84 -4.09 -14.48 -1.01
C GLU A 84 -3.57 -15.04 0.33
N PHE A 85 -2.85 -16.16 0.32
CA PHE A 85 -2.28 -16.75 1.53
C PHE A 85 -1.11 -15.92 2.03
N SER A 86 -0.19 -15.60 1.13
CA SER A 86 0.98 -14.76 1.37
C SER A 86 0.58 -13.36 1.81
N TRP A 87 -0.53 -12.82 1.27
CA TRP A 87 -1.13 -11.56 1.70
C TRP A 87 -1.61 -11.61 3.15
N LYS A 88 -2.34 -12.64 3.56
CA LYS A 88 -2.79 -12.77 4.96
C LYS A 88 -1.63 -12.79 5.95
N GLU A 89 -0.54 -13.47 5.60
CA GLU A 89 0.69 -13.48 6.39
C GLU A 89 1.37 -12.11 6.42
N LEU A 90 1.49 -11.46 5.26
CA LEU A 90 2.08 -10.13 5.14
C LEU A 90 1.28 -9.09 5.94
N LYS A 91 -0.04 -9.05 5.78
CA LYS A 91 -0.96 -8.17 6.51
C LYS A 91 -0.79 -8.32 8.02
N SER A 92 -0.74 -9.55 8.52
CA SER A 92 -0.50 -9.82 9.95
C SER A 92 0.84 -9.26 10.42
N LYS A 93 1.90 -9.37 9.61
CA LYS A 93 3.22 -8.81 9.91
C LYS A 93 3.22 -7.28 9.87
N ILE A 94 2.54 -6.66 8.90
CA ILE A 94 2.36 -5.20 8.79
C ILE A 94 1.69 -4.67 10.07
N VAL A 95 0.59 -5.29 10.49
CA VAL A 95 -0.10 -4.95 11.74
C VAL A 95 0.84 -5.05 12.93
N GLN A 96 1.54 -6.17 13.09
CA GLN A 96 2.46 -6.35 14.20
C GLN A 96 3.60 -5.33 14.23
N LYS A 97 4.09 -4.91 13.06
CA LYS A 97 5.19 -3.95 12.93
C LYS A 97 4.78 -2.50 13.19
N TYR A 98 3.57 -2.10 12.79
CA TYR A 98 3.13 -0.71 12.84
C TYR A 98 2.07 -0.38 13.91
N LYS A 99 1.55 -1.38 14.64
CA LYS A 99 0.58 -1.18 15.74
C LYS A 99 1.06 -0.25 16.86
N ASP A 100 2.38 -0.08 17.04
CA ASP A 100 2.94 0.81 18.06
C ASP A 100 3.03 2.27 17.56
N LYS A 101 2.83 2.48 16.25
CA LYS A 101 2.78 3.81 15.61
C LYS A 101 1.35 4.29 15.38
N LEU A 102 0.46 3.38 14.99
CA LEU A 102 -0.95 3.65 14.69
C LEU A 102 -1.82 2.52 15.27
N ASN A 103 -3.05 2.83 15.65
CA ASN A 103 -4.01 1.83 16.09
C ASN A 103 -4.66 1.16 14.89
N VAL A 104 -4.97 -0.14 14.97
CA VAL A 104 -5.86 -0.78 13.97
C VAL A 104 -7.29 -0.35 14.26
N CYS A 105 -7.96 0.31 13.31
CA CYS A 105 -9.35 0.75 13.44
C CYS A 105 -10.34 -0.17 12.73
N ASP A 106 -9.92 -0.79 11.63
CA ASP A 106 -10.73 -1.75 10.88
C ASP A 106 -9.82 -2.79 10.24
N GLU A 107 -10.33 -4.00 10.08
CA GLU A 107 -9.58 -5.11 9.47
C GLU A 107 -10.56 -6.12 8.88
N ASP A 108 -10.32 -6.50 7.63
CA ASP A 108 -11.04 -7.59 6.95
C ASP A 108 -10.03 -8.54 6.28
N GLU A 109 -10.50 -9.60 5.65
CA GLU A 109 -9.68 -10.55 4.90
C GLU A 109 -8.80 -9.85 3.84
N MET A 110 -9.35 -8.81 3.20
CA MET A 110 -8.73 -8.15 2.05
C MET A 110 -7.99 -6.85 2.37
N TYR A 111 -8.12 -6.29 3.58
CA TYR A 111 -7.49 -5.01 3.94
C TYR A 111 -7.24 -4.88 5.44
N VAL A 112 -6.39 -3.92 5.80
CA VAL A 112 -6.27 -3.41 7.17
C VAL A 112 -6.20 -1.89 7.18
N SER A 113 -6.94 -1.28 8.09
CA SER A 113 -6.99 0.16 8.29
C SER A 113 -6.35 0.53 9.63
N PHE A 114 -5.48 1.51 9.59
CA PHE A 114 -4.86 2.12 10.75
C PHE A 114 -5.40 3.53 10.97
N CYS A 115 -5.53 3.96 12.22
CA CYS A 115 -5.83 5.34 12.58
C CYS A 115 -4.87 5.88 13.64
N SER A 116 -4.75 7.21 13.69
CA SER A 116 -4.00 7.94 14.73
C SER A 116 -4.77 8.03 16.05
#